data_AF-A0A7Y2ETX0-F1
#
_entry.id   AF-A0A7Y2ETX0-F1
#
_cell.length_a   1.000
_cell.length_b   1.000
_cell.length_c   1.000
_cell.angle_alpha   90.00
_cell.angle_beta   90.00
_cell.angle_gamma   90.00
#
_symmetry.space_group_name_H-M   'P 1'
#
loop_
_entity.id
_entity.type
_entity.pdbx_description
1 polymer ?
#
loop_
_entity_poly.entity_id
_entity_poly.type
_entity_poly.pdbx_seq_one_letter_code
_entity_poly.pdbx_strand_id
1 'polypeptide(L)'
;MPIAVGENEHSAFGFNGLFRENALDVAQPDIGSCGGFTAARNILAMAQANGVIGNPRVWGTAIAQTASLQLIATIPKTHYSLFAKEPILEYDLSSHPFRLNLITEPWKMHKGLVSYPTNPDWAFILI
;
A
#
# COMPACT_ATOMS: atom_id res chain seq x y z
N MET A 1 13.09 18.30 -1.59
CA MET A 1 11.71 17.77 -1.52
C MET A 1 11.79 16.28 -1.75
N PRO A 2 11.14 15.43 -0.93
CA PRO A 2 11.19 13.98 -1.14
C PRO A 2 10.57 13.55 -2.48
N ILE A 3 11.15 12.53 -3.11
CA ILE A 3 10.71 11.92 -4.37
C ILE A 3 10.01 10.60 -4.08
N ALA A 4 8.76 10.48 -4.50
CA ALA A 4 7.95 9.27 -4.33
C ALA A 4 7.71 8.61 -5.68
N VAL A 5 7.94 7.30 -5.78
CA VAL A 5 7.86 6.52 -7.04
C VAL A 5 7.38 5.11 -6.72
N GLY A 6 6.61 4.48 -7.63
CA GLY A 6 6.35 3.04 -7.56
C GLY A 6 5.05 2.57 -8.18
N GLU A 7 4.10 3.45 -8.47
CA GLU A 7 2.77 3.05 -8.98
C GLU A 7 2.81 2.28 -10.30
N ASN A 8 3.80 2.60 -11.15
CA ASN A 8 4.03 1.96 -12.45
C ASN A 8 5.33 1.15 -12.49
N GLU A 9 5.94 0.87 -11.32
CA GLU A 9 7.10 0.00 -11.22
C GLU A 9 6.67 -1.41 -10.80
N HIS A 10 7.30 -2.42 -11.39
CA HIS A 10 6.81 -3.79 -11.29
C HIS A 10 7.86 -4.72 -10.68
N SER A 11 7.40 -5.64 -9.83
CA SER A 11 8.20 -6.68 -9.18
C SER A 11 9.35 -6.16 -8.29
N ALA A 12 9.99 -7.07 -7.56
CA ALA A 12 11.19 -6.73 -6.80
C ALA A 12 12.35 -6.24 -7.69
N PHE A 13 12.41 -6.66 -8.97
CA PHE A 13 13.52 -6.33 -9.86
C PHE A 13 13.54 -4.84 -10.24
N GLY A 14 12.37 -4.30 -10.60
CA GLY A 14 12.22 -2.90 -10.97
C GLY A 14 12.56 -1.96 -9.81
N PHE A 15 11.95 -2.22 -8.65
CA PHE A 15 12.24 -1.47 -7.42
C PHE A 15 13.70 -1.59 -6.99
N ASN A 16 14.33 -2.77 -7.12
CA ASN A 16 15.75 -2.93 -6.79
C ASN A 16 16.66 -2.04 -7.66
N GLY A 17 16.30 -1.80 -8.92
CA GLY A 17 16.99 -0.82 -9.77
C GLY A 17 16.91 0.58 -9.16
N LEU A 18 15.71 1.02 -8.80
CA LEU A 18 15.49 2.35 -8.19
C LEU A 18 16.24 2.53 -6.86
N PHE A 19 16.26 1.50 -6.00
CA PHE A 19 16.98 1.54 -4.74
C PHE A 19 18.50 1.65 -4.94
N ARG A 20 19.06 0.89 -5.88
CA ARG A 20 20.50 0.90 -6.17
C ARG A 20 20.99 2.26 -6.68
N GLU A 21 20.16 2.94 -7.45
CA GLU A 21 20.48 4.27 -7.98
C GLU A 21 20.13 5.41 -7.01
N ASN A 22 19.63 5.11 -5.80
CA ASN A 22 19.11 6.10 -4.85
C ASN A 22 18.08 7.06 -5.50
N ALA A 23 17.22 6.53 -6.37
CA ALA A 23 16.34 7.33 -7.23
C ALA A 23 15.07 7.85 -6.56
N LEU A 24 14.79 7.44 -5.31
CA LEU A 24 13.56 7.78 -4.58
C LEU A 24 13.76 7.79 -3.07
N ASP A 25 12.93 8.59 -2.39
CA ASP A 25 12.84 8.67 -0.93
C ASP A 25 11.65 7.85 -0.38
N VAL A 26 10.60 7.66 -1.19
CA VAL A 26 9.39 6.91 -0.83
C VAL A 26 9.02 5.91 -1.93
N ALA A 27 9.03 4.62 -1.60
CA ALA A 27 8.58 3.56 -2.49
C ALA A 27 7.07 3.36 -2.36
N GLN A 28 6.36 3.39 -3.48
CA GLN A 28 4.91 3.28 -3.55
C GLN A 28 4.43 2.07 -4.36
N PRO A 29 4.75 0.82 -3.96
CA PRO A 29 4.26 -0.35 -4.68
C PRO A 29 2.72 -0.40 -4.65
N ASP A 30 2.10 -0.58 -5.82
CA ASP A 30 0.67 -0.86 -5.93
C ASP A 30 0.44 -2.38 -5.94
N ILE A 31 -0.37 -2.90 -5.02
CA ILE A 31 -0.57 -4.35 -4.88
C ILE A 31 -1.15 -5.01 -6.14
N GLY A 32 -1.96 -4.28 -6.91
CA GLY A 32 -2.57 -4.75 -8.14
C GLY A 32 -1.61 -4.80 -9.32
N SER A 33 -0.47 -4.11 -9.22
CA SER A 33 0.50 -3.97 -10.31
C SER A 33 1.85 -4.61 -10.01
N CYS A 34 2.38 -4.42 -8.79
CA CYS A 34 3.75 -4.80 -8.45
C CYS A 34 3.98 -6.32 -8.31
N GLY A 35 2.91 -7.13 -8.35
CA GLY A 35 2.96 -8.59 -8.19
C GLY A 35 2.30 -9.12 -6.90
N GLY A 36 1.32 -8.41 -6.35
CA GLY A 36 0.55 -8.85 -5.18
C GLY A 36 1.30 -8.78 -3.85
N PHE A 37 0.72 -9.38 -2.81
CA PHE A 37 1.26 -9.37 -1.44
C PHE A 37 2.71 -9.87 -1.37
N THR A 38 3.02 -10.94 -2.10
CA THR A 38 4.37 -11.55 -2.09
C THR A 38 5.43 -10.58 -2.61
N ALA A 39 5.18 -9.95 -3.75
CA ALA A 39 6.12 -8.99 -4.32
C ALA A 39 6.18 -7.72 -3.48
N ALA A 40 5.03 -7.18 -3.05
CA ALA A 40 4.95 -5.98 -2.24
C ALA A 40 5.74 -6.12 -0.93
N ARG A 41 5.61 -7.27 -0.24
CA ARG A 41 6.38 -7.56 0.98
C ARG A 41 7.89 -7.54 0.73
N ASN A 42 8.35 -8.15 -0.37
CA ASN A 42 9.77 -8.16 -0.72
C ASN A 42 10.27 -6.73 -1.04
N ILE A 43 9.48 -5.96 -1.79
CA ILE A 43 9.79 -4.55 -2.11
C ILE A 43 9.90 -3.71 -0.84
N LEU A 44 8.95 -3.84 0.09
CA LEU A 44 8.95 -3.10 1.35
C LEU A 44 10.13 -3.48 2.26
N ALA A 45 10.50 -4.76 2.30
CA ALA A 45 11.69 -5.21 3.02
C ALA A 45 12.99 -4.62 2.42
N MET A 46 13.08 -4.54 1.08
CA MET A 46 14.20 -3.88 0.42
C MET A 46 14.23 -2.37 0.68
N ALA A 47 13.07 -1.70 0.64
CA ALA A 47 12.96 -0.28 0.98
C ALA A 47 13.49 -0.03 2.40
N GLN A 48 13.06 -0.85 3.37
CA GLN A 48 13.55 -0.79 4.74
C GLN A 48 15.06 -0.98 4.85
N ALA A 49 15.62 -1.96 4.14
CA ALA A 49 17.06 -2.22 4.13
C ALA A 49 17.88 -1.06 3.54
N ASN A 50 17.29 -0.23 2.67
CA ASN A 50 17.92 0.93 2.05
C ASN A 50 17.54 2.26 2.74
N GLY A 51 16.83 2.24 3.86
CA GLY A 51 16.40 3.46 4.55
C GLY A 51 15.37 4.29 3.79
N VAL A 52 14.65 3.67 2.85
CA VAL A 52 13.58 4.27 2.05
C VAL A 52 12.23 4.02 2.72
N ILE A 53 11.35 5.02 2.73
CA ILE A 53 9.99 4.88 3.28
C ILE A 53 9.17 3.98 2.35
N GLY A 54 8.51 2.96 2.90
CA GLY A 54 7.51 2.19 2.17
C GLY A 54 6.10 2.72 2.42
N ASN A 55 5.42 3.24 1.41
CA ASN A 55 4.02 3.67 1.50
C ASN A 55 3.24 3.25 0.25
N PRO A 56 2.52 2.11 0.28
CA PRO A 56 1.82 1.58 -0.89
C PRO A 56 0.93 2.60 -1.60
N ARG A 57 0.90 2.52 -2.93
CA ARG A 57 -0.13 3.16 -3.77
C ARG A 57 -1.43 2.38 -3.62
N VAL A 58 -2.56 3.08 -3.55
CA VAL A 58 -3.88 2.43 -3.38
C VAL A 58 -4.93 2.97 -4.36
N TRP A 59 -5.17 2.27 -5.47
CA TRP A 59 -6.20 2.64 -6.45
C TRP A 59 -7.12 1.48 -6.81
N GLY A 60 -8.29 1.80 -7.35
CA GLY A 60 -9.26 0.84 -7.85
C GLY A 60 -10.45 0.62 -6.92
N THR A 61 -11.04 -0.57 -7.00
CA THR A 61 -12.24 -0.93 -6.25
C THR A 61 -11.92 -1.28 -4.79
N ALA A 62 -12.95 -1.49 -3.98
CA ALA A 62 -12.81 -1.90 -2.60
C ALA A 62 -11.98 -3.18 -2.41
N ILE A 63 -11.87 -4.05 -3.42
CA ILE A 63 -11.02 -5.25 -3.35
C ILE A 63 -9.55 -4.85 -3.25
N ALA A 64 -9.06 -4.07 -4.23
CA ALA A 64 -7.67 -3.60 -4.24
C ALA A 64 -7.37 -2.72 -3.02
N GLN A 65 -8.30 -1.83 -2.67
CA GLN A 65 -8.16 -0.96 -1.52
C GLN A 65 -8.11 -1.75 -0.19
N THR A 66 -8.93 -2.80 -0.02
CA THR A 66 -8.90 -3.66 1.17
C THR A 66 -7.60 -4.47 1.22
N ALA A 67 -7.14 -5.01 0.09
CA ALA A 67 -5.88 -5.72 0.03
C ALA A 67 -4.69 -4.81 0.41
N SER A 68 -4.68 -3.57 -0.07
CA SER A 68 -3.67 -2.57 0.32
C SER A 68 -3.79 -2.17 1.79
N LEU A 69 -5.00 -2.04 2.35
CA LEU A 69 -5.20 -1.78 3.78
C LEU A 69 -4.55 -2.85 4.66
N GLN A 70 -4.72 -4.12 4.30
CA GLN A 70 -4.07 -5.23 5.01
C GLN A 70 -2.56 -5.18 4.89
N LEU A 71 -2.05 -4.92 3.69
CA LEU A 71 -0.62 -4.77 3.49
C LEU A 71 -0.08 -3.65 4.39
N ILE A 72 -0.72 -2.46 4.36
CA ILE A 72 -0.36 -1.29 5.18
C ILE A 72 -0.32 -1.64 6.67
N ALA A 73 -1.30 -2.38 7.16
CA ALA A 73 -1.36 -2.81 8.57
C ALA A 73 -0.18 -3.68 9.01
N THR A 74 0.57 -4.28 8.06
CA THR A 74 1.75 -5.10 8.34
C THR A 74 3.09 -4.36 8.20
N ILE A 75 3.09 -3.12 7.70
CA ILE A 75 4.34 -2.40 7.42
C ILE A 75 4.97 -1.93 8.73
N PRO A 76 6.21 -2.35 9.05
CA PRO A 76 6.89 -1.87 10.23
C PRO A 76 7.30 -0.42 10.05
N LYS A 77 7.41 0.31 11.17
CA LYS A 77 7.97 1.67 11.17
C LYS A 77 9.41 1.62 10.64
N THR A 78 9.60 2.18 9.45
CA THR A 78 10.84 2.03 8.68
C THR A 78 11.95 2.95 9.20
N HIS A 79 11.59 4.15 9.65
CA HIS A 79 12.51 5.11 10.26
C HIS A 79 12.27 5.18 11.75
N TYR A 80 13.18 4.58 12.53
CA TYR A 80 13.22 4.78 13.97
C TYR A 80 13.65 6.21 14.26
N SER A 81 12.67 7.07 14.50
CA SER A 81 12.87 8.43 15.02
C SER A 81 11.91 8.66 16.18
N LEU A 82 12.19 9.67 17.00
CA LEU A 82 11.28 10.10 18.09
C LEU A 82 9.85 10.33 17.59
N PHE A 83 9.68 10.71 16.32
CA PHE A 83 8.39 10.93 15.66
C PHE A 83 8.32 10.14 14.34
N ALA A 84 8.45 8.82 14.44
CA ALA A 84 8.36 7.92 13.29
C ALA A 84 7.00 8.08 12.58
N LYS A 85 7.05 8.32 11.27
CA LYS A 85 5.85 8.38 10.43
C LYS A 85 5.31 6.97 10.20
N GLU A 86 4.00 6.83 10.30
CA GLU A 86 3.28 5.61 9.92
C GLU A 86 2.86 5.71 8.45
N PRO A 87 2.70 4.57 7.76
CA PRO A 87 2.15 4.59 6.41
C PRO A 87 0.74 5.17 6.42
N ILE A 88 0.42 5.90 5.37
CA ILE A 88 -0.89 6.49 5.15
C ILE A 88 -1.61 5.78 4.02
N LEU A 89 -2.92 5.67 4.15
CA LEU A 89 -3.79 5.20 3.09
C LEU A 89 -4.05 6.33 2.09
N GLU A 90 -3.75 6.06 0.83
CA GLU A 90 -4.29 6.88 -0.24
C GLU A 90 -5.79 6.58 -0.42
N TYR A 91 -6.62 7.60 -0.21
CA TYR A 91 -8.07 7.46 -0.17
C TYR A 91 -8.70 8.18 -1.35
N ASP A 92 -9.10 7.41 -2.37
CA ASP A 92 -9.74 7.93 -3.57
C ASP A 92 -11.19 8.38 -3.31
N LEU A 93 -11.43 9.68 -3.49
CA LEU A 93 -12.74 10.35 -3.35
C LEU A 93 -13.44 10.61 -4.69
N SER A 94 -12.84 10.22 -5.81
CA SER A 94 -13.46 10.41 -7.13
C SER A 94 -14.76 9.61 -7.25
N SER A 95 -15.66 10.05 -8.14
CA SER A 95 -16.88 9.29 -8.44
C SER A 95 -16.51 7.95 -9.07
N HIS A 96 -17.10 6.86 -8.55
CA HIS A 96 -16.89 5.52 -9.08
C HIS A 96 -18.15 4.67 -8.90
N PRO A 97 -18.72 4.10 -9.98
CA PRO A 97 -20.09 3.55 -9.97
C PRO A 97 -20.29 2.32 -9.07
N PHE A 98 -19.22 1.60 -8.72
CA PHE A 98 -19.31 0.34 -7.97
C PHE A 98 -18.13 0.12 -7.03
N ARG A 99 -17.35 1.16 -6.67
CA ARG A 99 -16.11 1.01 -5.87
C ARG A 99 -16.35 0.15 -4.63
N LEU A 100 -17.40 0.46 -3.88
CA LEU A 100 -17.74 -0.20 -2.62
C LEU A 100 -18.80 -1.31 -2.77
N ASN A 101 -19.42 -1.45 -3.95
CA ASN A 101 -20.50 -2.41 -4.17
C ASN A 101 -20.01 -3.86 -4.34
N LEU A 102 -18.70 -4.08 -4.37
CA LEU A 102 -18.07 -5.39 -4.50
C LEU A 102 -17.78 -6.07 -3.15
N ILE A 103 -18.08 -5.40 -2.02
CA ILE A 103 -17.88 -5.94 -0.68
C ILE A 103 -19.16 -5.80 0.14
N THR A 104 -19.39 -6.73 1.06
CA THR A 104 -20.59 -6.76 1.92
C THR A 104 -20.55 -5.69 3.01
N GLU A 105 -19.37 -5.40 3.54
CA GLU A 105 -19.17 -4.42 4.61
C GLU A 105 -18.18 -3.33 4.18
N PRO A 106 -18.66 -2.23 3.56
CA PRO A 106 -17.81 -1.14 3.14
C PRO A 106 -17.15 -0.41 4.32
N TRP A 107 -15.83 -0.41 4.36
CA TRP A 107 -15.07 0.44 5.28
C TRP A 107 -15.14 1.91 4.85
N LYS A 108 -15.07 2.80 5.83
CA LYS A 108 -15.16 4.25 5.63
C LYS A 108 -14.13 4.96 6.48
N MET A 109 -13.75 6.16 6.04
CA MET A 109 -12.91 7.02 6.85
C MET A 109 -13.73 7.68 7.95
N HIS A 110 -13.26 7.58 9.18
CA HIS A 110 -13.83 8.23 10.36
C HIS A 110 -12.74 9.10 11.01
N LYS A 111 -12.93 10.43 10.95
CA LYS A 111 -11.99 11.42 11.52
C LYS A 111 -10.53 11.24 11.06
N GLY A 112 -10.33 10.98 9.77
CA GLY A 112 -8.99 10.81 9.18
C GLY A 112 -8.37 9.42 9.37
N LEU A 113 -9.10 8.48 10.00
CA LEU A 113 -8.65 7.11 10.22
C LEU A 113 -9.53 6.14 9.45
N VAL A 114 -8.93 5.03 9.00
CA VAL A 114 -9.64 3.91 8.38
C VAL A 114 -9.31 2.65 9.15
N SER A 115 -10.33 1.94 9.61
CA SER A 115 -10.19 0.59 10.15
C SER A 115 -9.97 -0.40 9.01
N TYR A 116 -9.00 -1.29 9.15
CA TYR A 116 -8.88 -2.43 8.27
C TYR A 116 -9.85 -3.54 8.74
N PRO A 117 -10.46 -4.31 7.83
CA PRO A 117 -11.30 -5.43 8.21
C PRO A 117 -10.51 -6.49 9.00
N THR A 118 -11.12 -7.09 10.04
CA THR A 118 -10.44 -8.09 10.92
C THR A 118 -11.04 -9.50 10.89
N ASN A 119 -12.23 -9.68 10.29
CA ASN A 119 -12.87 -10.99 10.14
C ASN A 119 -12.20 -11.90 9.07
N PRO A 120 -11.54 -13.03 9.37
CA PRO A 120 -10.86 -13.88 8.38
C PRO A 120 -11.60 -14.12 7.03
N ASP A 121 -12.92 -14.15 7.05
CA ASP A 121 -13.81 -14.33 5.91
C ASP A 121 -13.70 -13.26 4.80
N TRP A 122 -13.19 -12.05 5.06
CA TRP A 122 -13.05 -11.00 4.02
C TRP A 122 -11.86 -11.20 3.08
N ALA A 123 -11.04 -12.24 3.28
CA ALA A 123 -9.89 -12.50 2.41
C ALA A 123 -10.30 -12.83 0.96
N PHE A 124 -11.47 -13.47 0.75
CA PHE A 124 -11.92 -13.87 -0.59
C PHE A 124 -13.45 -14.07 -0.62
N ILE A 125 -14.25 -13.00 -0.72
CA ILE A 125 -15.64 -13.14 -1.19
C ILE A 125 -15.75 -12.43 -2.53
N LEU A 126 -15.54 -13.20 -3.60
CA LEU A 126 -16.03 -12.88 -4.94
C LEU A 126 -17.33 -13.68 -5.09
N ILE A 127 -18.47 -13.00 -5.15
CA ILE A 127 -19.72 -13.56 -5.68
C ILE A 127 -19.85 -13.19 -7.15
#